data_AF-A0A932H8Y7-F1
#
_entry.id   AF-A0A932H8Y7-F1
#
_cell.length_a   1.000
_cell.length_b   1.000
_cell.length_c   1.000
_cell.angle_alpha   90.00
_cell.angle_beta   90.00
_cell.angle_gamma   90.00
#
_symmetry.space_group_name_H-M   'P 1'
#
loop_
_entity.id
_entity.type
_entity.pdbx_description
1 polymer ?
#
loop_
_entity_poly.entity_id
_entity_poly.type
_entity_poly.pdbx_seq_one_letter_code
_entity_poly.pdbx_strand_id
1 'polypeptide(L)'
;MAEFRDLSSLLDPQSIAIVGASPKSGWPARIWSNLRRFEYGGKIYPVNPNYETIWGMRCYASLDELPEVVDHAIIIVPAARLVELLRQSHRTPFRSATIYSGGFG
;
A
#
# COMPACT_ATOMS: atom_id res chain seq x y z
N MET A 1 9.86 5.06 32.26
CA MET A 1 9.42 5.93 31.14
C MET A 1 8.76 5.02 30.13
N ALA A 2 7.52 5.31 29.70
CA ALA A 2 6.89 4.51 28.66
C ALA A 2 7.60 4.78 27.33
N GLU A 3 8.20 3.76 26.72
CA GLU A 3 8.66 3.86 25.34
C GLU A 3 7.45 3.92 24.43
N PHE A 4 7.34 5.00 23.66
CA PHE A 4 6.36 5.08 22.58
C PHE A 4 6.79 4.13 21.46
N ARG A 5 5.82 3.43 20.85
CA ARG A 5 6.11 2.62 19.66
C ARG A 5 6.65 3.52 18.56
N ASP A 6 7.63 3.02 17.82
CA ASP A 6 8.12 3.67 16.62
C ASP A 6 7.00 3.76 15.57
N LEU A 7 6.72 4.99 15.12
CA LEU A 7 5.72 5.30 14.09
C LEU A 7 6.37 5.77 12.78
N SER A 8 7.70 5.67 12.66
CA SER A 8 8.45 6.06 11.45
C SER A 8 7.85 5.46 10.19
N SER A 9 7.49 4.18 10.22
CA SER A 9 6.90 3.49 9.07
C SER A 9 5.56 4.05 8.58
N LEU A 10 4.86 4.81 9.43
CA LEU A 10 3.60 5.48 9.09
C LEU A 10 3.81 6.95 8.72
N LEU A 11 4.67 7.66 9.45
CA LEU A 11 4.82 9.12 9.37
C LEU A 11 5.94 9.57 8.42
N ASP A 12 6.97 8.74 8.23
CA ASP A 12 8.11 8.97 7.34
C ASP A 12 8.52 7.68 6.59
N PRO A 13 7.60 7.05 5.84
CA PRO A 13 7.91 5.84 5.10
C PRO A 13 8.94 6.12 4.01
N GLN A 14 9.89 5.21 3.83
CA GLN A 14 10.83 5.22 2.70
C GLN A 14 10.32 4.36 1.52
N SER A 15 9.29 3.56 1.75
CA SER A 15 8.61 2.74 0.75
C SER A 15 7.10 2.65 0.99
N ILE A 16 6.31 2.90 -0.06
CA ILE A 16 4.85 2.81 -0.04
C ILE A 16 4.36 1.79 -1.07
N ALA A 17 3.50 0.86 -0.65
CA ALA A 17 2.67 0.06 -1.56
C ALA A 17 1.26 0.64 -1.69
N ILE A 18 0.75 0.77 -2.90
CA ILE A 18 -0.64 1.17 -3.18
C ILE A 18 -1.41 -0.09 -3.60
N VAL A 19 -2.11 -0.71 -2.66
CA VAL A 19 -2.87 -1.96 -2.88
C VAL A 19 -4.26 -1.63 -3.38
N GLY A 20 -4.61 -2.17 -4.55
CA GLY A 20 -5.77 -1.73 -5.32
C GLY A 20 -5.45 -0.56 -6.25
N ALA A 21 -4.18 -0.39 -6.62
CA ALA A 21 -3.75 0.61 -7.60
C ALA A 21 -4.55 0.47 -8.91
N SER A 22 -5.07 1.58 -9.43
CA SER A 22 -5.81 1.59 -10.69
C SER A 22 -5.81 3.01 -11.27
N PRO A 23 -5.48 3.19 -12.57
CA PRO A 23 -5.51 4.51 -13.20
C PRO A 23 -6.95 5.02 -13.41
N LYS A 24 -7.94 4.13 -13.35
CA LYS A 24 -9.36 4.44 -13.56
C LYS A 24 -10.13 4.73 -12.27
N SER A 25 -9.53 4.48 -11.10
CA SER A 25 -10.19 4.59 -9.80
C SER A 25 -9.83 5.88 -9.08
N GLY A 26 -10.83 6.55 -8.49
CA GLY A 26 -10.67 7.87 -7.90
C GLY A 26 -9.68 7.92 -6.73
N TRP A 27 -9.82 7.04 -5.73
CA TRP A 27 -8.94 7.05 -4.55
C TRP A 27 -7.48 6.69 -4.87
N PRO A 28 -7.17 5.56 -5.54
CA PRO A 28 -5.80 5.22 -5.90
C PRO A 28 -5.13 6.30 -6.77
N ALA A 29 -5.83 6.84 -7.78
CA ALA A 29 -5.29 7.88 -8.64
C ALA A 29 -5.03 9.20 -7.90
N ARG A 30 -5.89 9.56 -6.93
CA ARG A 30 -5.67 10.74 -6.06
C ARG A 30 -4.47 10.56 -5.15
N ILE A 31 -4.31 9.39 -4.53
CA ILE A 31 -3.15 9.09 -3.67
C ILE A 31 -1.86 9.18 -4.49
N TRP A 32 -1.83 8.55 -5.67
CA TRP A 32 -0.70 8.66 -6.59
C TRP A 32 -0.40 10.12 -6.97
N SER A 33 -1.43 10.89 -7.35
CA SER A 33 -1.29 12.31 -7.71
C SER A 33 -0.72 13.13 -6.55
N ASN A 34 -1.16 12.88 -5.32
CA ASN A 34 -0.62 13.56 -4.13
C ASN A 34 0.84 13.21 -3.88
N LEU A 35 1.21 11.92 -3.93
CA LEU A 35 2.60 11.49 -3.76
C LEU A 35 3.52 12.13 -4.80
N ARG A 36 3.04 12.29 -6.04
CA ARG A 36 3.78 13.00 -7.10
C ARG A 36 3.83 14.50 -6.89
N ARG A 37 2.71 15.13 -6.54
CA ARG A 37 2.58 16.57 -6.33
C ARG A 37 3.46 17.08 -5.19
N PHE A 38 3.57 16.30 -4.12
CA PHE A 38 4.39 16.63 -2.95
C PHE A 38 5.77 15.98 -2.98
N GLU A 39 6.20 15.49 -4.15
CA GLU A 39 7.57 15.01 -4.40
C GLU A 39 8.03 13.96 -3.38
N TYR A 40 7.16 12.98 -3.09
CA TYR A 40 7.50 11.89 -2.20
C TYR A 40 8.80 11.20 -2.66
N GLY A 41 9.82 11.25 -1.81
CA GLY A 41 11.18 10.81 -2.14
C GLY A 41 11.41 9.30 -1.98
N GLY A 42 10.47 8.60 -1.36
CA GLY A 42 10.54 7.15 -1.18
C GLY A 42 10.11 6.37 -2.42
N LYS A 43 10.28 5.05 -2.36
CA LYS A 43 9.84 4.14 -3.42
C LYS A 43 8.34 3.95 -3.39
N ILE A 44 7.71 3.82 -4.56
CA ILE A 44 6.27 3.58 -4.70
C ILE A 44 6.06 2.27 -5.47
N TYR A 45 5.19 1.41 -4.97
CA TYR A 45 4.87 0.11 -5.55
C TYR A 45 3.37 0.01 -5.83
N PRO A 46 2.91 0.11 -7.08
CA PRO A 46 1.52 -0.19 -7.39
C PRO A 46 1.27 -1.70 -7.32
N VAL A 47 0.19 -2.10 -6.64
CA VAL A 47 -0.19 -3.51 -6.46
C VAL A 47 -1.61 -3.73 -6.94
N ASN A 48 -1.76 -4.49 -8.03
CA ASN A 48 -3.02 -4.93 -8.60
C ASN A 48 -2.78 -6.07 -9.61
N PRO A 49 -3.35 -7.28 -9.43
CA PRO A 49 -3.15 -8.41 -10.34
C PRO A 49 -3.74 -8.21 -11.74
N ASN A 50 -4.60 -7.20 -11.93
CA ASN A 50 -5.22 -6.93 -13.23
C ASN A 50 -4.34 -6.07 -14.16
N TYR A 51 -3.15 -5.65 -13.71
CA TYR A 51 -2.26 -4.78 -14.47
C TYR A 51 -0.81 -5.22 -14.31
N GLU A 52 -0.07 -5.26 -15.42
CA GLU A 52 1.39 -5.42 -15.39
C GLU A 52 2.11 -4.08 -15.22
N THR A 53 1.49 -2.96 -15.60
CA THR A 53 2.05 -1.61 -15.52
C THR A 53 0.97 -0.59 -15.18
N ILE A 54 1.27 0.34 -14.28
CA ILE A 54 0.42 1.48 -13.89
C ILE A 54 1.29 2.72 -13.70
N TRP A 55 0.84 3.88 -14.20
CA TRP A 55 1.56 5.17 -14.09
C TRP A 55 3.02 5.13 -14.60
N GLY A 56 3.29 4.29 -15.60
CA GLY A 56 4.64 4.09 -16.14
C GLY A 56 5.56 3.24 -15.26
N MET A 57 5.02 2.61 -14.22
CA MET A 57 5.75 1.77 -13.26
C MET A 57 5.27 0.32 -13.36
N ARG A 58 6.16 -0.63 -13.09
CA ARG A 58 5.79 -2.04 -12.91
C ARG A 58 4.72 -2.15 -11.82
N CYS A 59 3.65 -2.86 -12.11
CA CYS A 59 2.61 -3.21 -11.17
C CYS A 59 2.76 -4.67 -10.74
N TYR A 60 2.70 -4.91 -9.43
CA TYR A 60 2.87 -6.23 -8.84
C TYR A 60 1.50 -6.87 -8.61
N ALA A 61 1.39 -8.19 -8.75
CA ALA A 61 0.10 -8.86 -8.60
C ALA A 61 -0.32 -9.02 -7.13
N SER A 62 0.66 -9.11 -6.24
CA SER A 62 0.47 -9.24 -4.79
C SER A 62 1.57 -8.49 -4.03
N LEU A 63 1.37 -8.34 -2.72
CA LEU A 63 2.39 -7.78 -1.82
C LEU A 63 3.58 -8.74 -1.65
N ASP A 64 3.37 -10.05 -1.83
CA ASP A 64 4.41 -11.08 -1.66
C ASP A 64 5.42 -11.09 -2.82
N GLU A 65 5.05 -10.50 -3.98
CA GLU A 65 5.93 -10.32 -5.12
C GLU A 65 6.82 -9.07 -5.03
N LEU A 66 6.63 -8.24 -4.00
CA LEU A 66 7.42 -7.04 -3.82
C LEU A 66 8.89 -7.39 -3.53
N PRO A 67 9.85 -6.59 -4.02
CA PRO A 67 11.27 -6.86 -3.81
C PRO A 67 11.72 -6.61 -2.37
N GLU A 68 10.88 -6.00 -1.53
CA GLU A 68 11.16 -5.68 -0.14
C GLU A 68 9.86 -5.62 0.70
N VAL A 69 10.01 -5.74 2.01
CA VAL A 69 8.95 -5.39 2.97
C VAL A 69 8.83 -3.87 2.99
N VAL A 70 7.65 -3.34 2.65
CA VAL A 70 7.46 -1.89 2.58
C VAL A 70 7.21 -1.28 3.96
N ASP A 71 7.48 0.01 4.12
CA ASP A 71 7.20 0.71 5.37
C ASP A 71 5.70 0.92 5.56
N HIS A 72 5.01 1.34 4.49
CA HIS A 72 3.59 1.64 4.54
C HIS A 72 2.79 1.02 3.39
N ALA A 73 1.70 0.32 3.70
CA ALA A 73 0.73 -0.12 2.72
C ALA A 73 -0.55 0.72 2.77
N ILE A 74 -0.89 1.37 1.66
CA ILE A 74 -2.18 2.05 1.48
C ILE A 74 -3.13 1.07 0.81
N ILE A 75 -4.16 0.62 1.52
CA ILE A 75 -5.00 -0.50 1.09
C ILE A 75 -6.41 -0.04 0.73
N ILE A 76 -6.78 -0.26 -0.54
CA ILE A 76 -8.00 0.23 -1.18
C ILE A 76 -8.68 -0.93 -1.93
N VAL A 77 -9.03 -1.98 -1.21
CA VAL A 77 -9.69 -3.18 -1.75
C VAL A 77 -10.95 -3.52 -0.94
N PRO A 78 -11.90 -4.32 -1.45
CA PRO A 78 -13.07 -4.74 -0.66
C PRO A 78 -12.67 -5.38 0.67
N ALA A 79 -13.47 -5.19 1.73
CA ALA A 79 -13.17 -5.65 3.09
C ALA A 79 -12.86 -7.14 3.17
N ALA A 80 -13.64 -7.99 2.50
CA ALA A 80 -13.41 -9.44 2.43
C ALA A 80 -12.00 -9.76 1.91
N ARG A 81 -11.58 -9.07 0.83
CA ARG A 81 -10.25 -9.25 0.25
C ARG A 81 -9.13 -8.78 1.17
N LEU A 82 -9.34 -7.71 1.93
CA LEU A 82 -8.37 -7.28 2.95
C LEU A 82 -8.20 -8.35 4.03
N VAL A 83 -9.31 -8.91 4.52
CA VAL A 83 -9.26 -9.96 5.55
C VAL A 83 -8.53 -11.20 5.03
N GLU A 84 -8.80 -11.61 3.79
CA GLU A 84 -8.07 -12.70 3.14
C GLU A 84 -6.57 -12.40 3.03
N LEU A 85 -6.20 -11.22 2.56
CA LEU A 85 -4.80 -10.77 2.44
C LEU A 85 -4.07 -10.81 3.79
N LEU A 86 -4.72 -10.37 4.87
CA LEU A 86 -4.15 -10.40 6.21
C LEU A 86 -4.05 -11.82 6.80
N ARG A 87 -4.94 -12.73 6.40
CA ARG A 87 -4.94 -14.14 6.88
C ARG A 87 -3.99 -15.05 6.12
N GLN A 88 -3.81 -14.82 4.82
CA GLN A 88 -2.98 -15.66 3.94
C GLN A 88 -1.49 -15.42 4.15
N SER A 89 -1.12 -14.28 4.74
CA SER A 89 0.27 -13.88 4.86
C SER A 89 0.95 -14.52 6.08
N HIS A 90 1.96 -15.36 5.85
CA HIS A 90 2.84 -15.89 6.91
C HIS A 90 3.84 -14.85 7.44
N ARG A 91 4.03 -13.74 6.70
CA ARG A 91 4.89 -12.60 7.04
C ARG A 91 4.23 -11.32 6.54
N THR A 92 3.87 -10.41 7.45
CA THR A 92 3.29 -9.13 7.05
C THR A 92 4.23 -8.40 6.08
N PRO A 93 3.83 -8.17 4.82
CA PRO A 93 4.71 -7.62 3.79
C PRO A 93 4.85 -6.10 3.89
N PHE A 94 4.39 -5.52 4.99
CA PHE A 94 4.49 -4.11 5.32
C PHE A 94 4.64 -3.91 6.84
N ARG A 95 5.23 -2.79 7.27
CA ARG A 95 5.39 -2.46 8.70
C ARG A 95 4.19 -1.72 9.29
N SER A 96 3.49 -0.94 8.47
CA SER A 96 2.26 -0.24 8.82
C SER A 96 1.28 -0.18 7.64
N ALA A 97 0.00 0.11 7.90
CA ALA A 97 -0.99 0.23 6.84
C ALA A 97 -2.06 1.28 7.13
N THR A 98 -2.53 1.95 6.07
CA THR A 98 -3.74 2.77 6.07
C THR A 98 -4.82 2.04 5.29
N ILE A 99 -5.94 1.72 5.96
CA ILE A 99 -7.06 0.98 5.36
C ILE A 99 -8.15 1.98 4.98
N TYR A 100 -8.43 2.12 3.68
CA TYR A 100 -9.52 2.96 3.16
C TYR A 100 -10.87 2.22 3.12
N SER A 101 -10.84 0.91 3.23
CA SER A 101 -12.01 0.05 3.18
C SER A 101 -12.88 0.24 4.42
N GLY A 102 -14.21 0.17 4.26
CA GLY A 102 -15.18 0.12 5.36
C GLY A 102 -15.88 -1.24 5.45
N GLY A 103 -16.76 -1.41 6.46
CA GLY A 103 -17.56 -2.64 6.63
C GLY A 103 -16.95 -3.67 7.59
N PHE A 104 -16.23 -3.22 8.62
CA PHE A 104 -15.58 -4.07 9.63
C PHE A 104 -16.25 -4.04 11.01
N GLY A 105 -17.35 -3.28 11.18
CA GLY A 105 -18.08 -3.11 12.43
C GLY A 105 -19.54 -3.47 12.28
#